data_AF-A0A1F4GCF8-F1
#
_entry.id   AF-A0A1F4GCF8-F1
#
_cell.length_a   1.000
_cell.length_b   1.000
_cell.length_c   1.000
_cell.angle_alpha   90.00
_cell.angle_beta   90.00
_cell.angle_gamma   90.00
#
_symmetry.space_group_name_H-M   'P 1'
#
loop_
_entity.id
_entity.type
_entity.pdbx_description
1 polymer ?
#
loop_
_entity_poly.entity_id
_entity_poly.type
_entity_poly.pdbx_seq_one_letter_code
_entity_poly.pdbx_strand_id
1 'polypeptide(L)'
;MSPPHLLARIRRQLSLALLALALPLAACTSAAPAPPLYQQLGGVENIEAVSRAMIQRMSTDPRTKRTFDGINLRTLSASLAAHLCKVADGPCVYEGETMRNAHADLGLGGSEFETVVQILRDELDRTGVSQAAKNELLRRLAPSRRDIVTADR
;
A
#
# COMPACT_ATOMS: atom_id res chain seq x y z
N MET A 1 -37.01 -74.29 31.84
CA MET A 1 -35.67 -74.85 31.60
C MET A 1 -35.04 -74.15 30.40
N SER A 2 -34.06 -73.27 30.63
CA SER A 2 -32.93 -73.00 29.71
C SER A 2 -31.85 -74.07 29.98
N PRO A 3 -30.79 -74.35 29.17
CA PRO A 3 -29.89 -73.39 28.48
C PRO A 3 -29.26 -73.94 27.14
N PRO A 4 -27.96 -73.77 26.77
CA PRO A 4 -27.42 -72.72 25.88
C PRO A 4 -26.44 -73.21 24.76
N HIS A 5 -26.25 -72.47 23.67
CA HIS A 5 -25.00 -72.48 22.84
C HIS A 5 -24.90 -71.11 22.15
N LEU A 6 -24.15 -70.14 22.64
CA LEU A 6 -22.69 -69.99 22.66
C LEU A 6 -22.03 -70.10 21.27
N LEU A 7 -21.76 -68.90 20.71
CA LEU A 7 -20.62 -68.49 19.88
C LEU A 7 -20.49 -68.94 18.40
N ALA A 8 -20.45 -67.89 17.57
CA ALA A 8 -19.50 -67.65 16.48
C ALA A 8 -19.62 -68.50 15.20
N ARG A 9 -20.34 -67.94 14.22
CA ARG A 9 -19.96 -68.05 12.80
C ARG A 9 -19.78 -66.67 12.20
N ILE A 10 -18.55 -66.18 12.26
CA ILE A 10 -18.05 -65.12 11.40
C ILE A 10 -18.00 -65.69 9.97
N ARG A 11 -18.76 -65.11 9.02
CA ARG A 11 -18.37 -65.02 7.60
C ARG A 11 -19.32 -64.13 6.79
N ARG A 12 -18.82 -62.93 6.49
CA ARG A 12 -18.98 -62.12 5.27
C ARG A 12 -20.32 -62.20 4.52
N GLN A 13 -21.09 -61.11 4.58
CA GLN A 13 -21.94 -60.66 3.47
C GLN A 13 -21.70 -59.15 3.30
N LEU A 14 -20.98 -58.80 2.23
CA LEU A 14 -20.95 -57.44 1.69
C LEU A 14 -22.36 -57.09 1.19
N SER A 15 -22.90 -55.95 1.59
CA SER A 15 -23.88 -55.21 0.77
C SER A 15 -23.91 -53.75 1.22
N LEU A 16 -23.57 -52.90 0.28
CA LEU A 16 -23.48 -51.45 0.35
C LEU A 16 -24.81 -50.82 0.78
N ALA A 17 -24.76 -49.87 1.70
CA ALA A 17 -25.77 -48.81 1.81
C ALA A 17 -25.04 -47.46 1.82
N LEU A 18 -24.92 -46.90 0.61
CA LEU A 18 -24.52 -45.52 0.34
C LEU A 18 -25.62 -44.53 0.77
N LEU A 19 -25.21 -43.25 0.89
CA LEU A 19 -25.99 -41.99 0.95
C LEU A 19 -26.62 -41.66 2.31
N ALA A 20 -26.36 -40.51 2.96
CA ALA A 20 -26.04 -39.19 2.41
C ALA A 20 -25.06 -38.40 3.31
N LEU A 21 -23.83 -38.24 2.82
CA LEU A 21 -22.93 -37.19 3.25
C LEU A 21 -23.10 -36.02 2.27
N ALA A 22 -24.02 -35.12 2.56
CA ALA A 22 -24.25 -33.92 1.74
C ALA A 22 -24.34 -32.68 2.63
N LEU A 23 -23.18 -32.17 3.05
CA LEU A 23 -23.03 -30.74 3.30
C LEU A 23 -22.01 -30.21 2.29
N PRO A 24 -22.40 -29.34 1.34
CA PRO A 24 -21.45 -28.75 0.41
C PRO A 24 -20.63 -27.71 1.16
N LEU A 25 -19.39 -28.05 1.50
CA LEU A 25 -18.35 -27.06 1.85
C LEU A 25 -17.85 -26.40 0.56
N ALA A 26 -18.66 -25.49 0.01
CA ALA A 26 -18.23 -24.63 -1.08
C ALA A 26 -18.90 -23.25 -0.97
N ALA A 27 -18.72 -22.60 0.18
CA ALA A 27 -18.88 -21.16 0.26
C ALA A 27 -17.62 -20.51 -0.30
N CYS A 28 -17.59 -20.27 -1.61
CA CYS A 28 -16.63 -19.35 -2.20
C CYS A 28 -17.01 -17.93 -1.76
N THR A 29 -16.60 -17.52 -0.56
CA THR A 29 -16.63 -16.09 -0.18
C THR A 29 -15.57 -15.39 -1.03
N SER A 30 -15.98 -14.84 -2.16
CA SER A 30 -15.21 -13.80 -2.82
C SER A 30 -15.26 -12.58 -1.90
N ALA A 31 -14.15 -12.27 -1.23
CA ALA A 31 -14.02 -11.01 -0.51
C ALA A 31 -14.25 -9.87 -1.51
N ALA A 32 -15.05 -8.87 -1.12
CA ALA A 32 -15.21 -7.67 -1.93
C ALA A 32 -13.83 -7.08 -2.24
N PRO A 33 -13.61 -6.53 -3.45
CA PRO A 33 -12.34 -5.88 -3.78
C PRO A 33 -11.99 -4.85 -2.72
N ALA A 34 -10.72 -4.81 -2.33
CA ALA A 34 -10.24 -3.75 -1.45
C ALA A 34 -10.55 -2.38 -2.08
N PRO A 35 -10.93 -1.37 -1.29
CA PRO A 35 -11.15 -0.03 -1.83
C PRO A 35 -9.86 0.49 -2.49
N PRO A 36 -9.96 1.42 -3.46
CA PRO A 36 -8.78 2.04 -4.07
C PRO A 36 -7.82 2.60 -3.03
N LEU A 37 -6.51 2.61 -3.33
CA LEU A 37 -5.49 2.96 -2.35
C LEU A 37 -5.71 4.37 -1.76
N TYR A 38 -6.14 5.34 -2.55
CA TYR A 38 -6.39 6.71 -2.05
C TYR A 38 -7.43 6.74 -0.92
N GLN A 39 -8.45 5.85 -0.95
CA GLN A 39 -9.42 5.74 0.14
C GLN A 39 -8.79 5.11 1.39
N GLN A 40 -7.94 4.10 1.21
CA GLN A 40 -7.19 3.48 2.31
C GLN A 40 -6.19 4.45 2.96
N LEU A 41 -5.73 5.45 2.22
CA LEU A 41 -4.88 6.54 2.69
C LEU A 41 -5.65 7.66 3.39
N GLY A 42 -6.96 7.53 3.63
CA GLY A 42 -7.79 8.57 4.26
C GLY A 42 -8.40 9.56 3.27
N GLY A 43 -8.42 9.24 1.98
CA GLY A 43 -9.01 10.08 0.93
C GLY A 43 -8.10 11.23 0.50
N VAL A 44 -8.63 12.07 -0.40
CA VAL A 44 -7.90 13.22 -0.97
C VAL A 44 -7.47 14.21 0.11
N GLU A 45 -8.33 14.47 1.08
CA GLU A 45 -8.06 15.40 2.19
C GLU A 45 -6.82 14.99 3.01
N ASN A 46 -6.72 13.71 3.39
CA ASN A 46 -5.55 13.25 4.12
C ASN A 46 -4.27 13.28 3.27
N ILE A 47 -4.38 12.96 1.97
CA ILE A 47 -3.24 13.05 1.04
C ILE A 47 -2.76 14.50 0.91
N GLU A 48 -3.66 15.48 0.85
CA GLU A 48 -3.30 16.91 0.85
C GLU A 48 -2.62 17.33 2.15
N ALA A 49 -3.13 16.87 3.30
CA ALA A 49 -2.55 17.15 4.61
C ALA A 49 -1.12 16.56 4.73
N VAL A 50 -0.95 15.29 4.37
CA VAL A 50 0.36 14.61 4.33
C VAL A 50 1.32 15.35 3.40
N SER A 51 0.88 15.69 2.18
CA SER A 51 1.74 16.38 1.20
C SER A 51 2.21 17.74 1.69
N ARG A 52 1.33 18.51 2.33
CA ARG A 52 1.67 19.81 2.92
C ARG A 52 2.70 19.66 4.05
N ALA A 53 2.48 18.72 4.95
CA ALA A 53 3.40 18.43 6.05
C ALA A 53 4.77 17.96 5.54
N MET A 54 4.79 17.11 4.52
CA MET A 54 6.02 16.66 3.86
C MET A 54 6.80 17.84 3.28
N ILE A 55 6.19 18.69 2.44
CA ILE A 55 6.89 19.84 1.85
C ILE A 55 7.43 20.78 2.93
N GLN A 56 6.63 21.06 3.96
CA GLN A 56 7.06 21.92 5.07
C GLN A 56 8.29 21.33 5.78
N ARG A 57 8.27 20.03 6.09
CA ARG A 57 9.39 19.36 6.75
C ARG A 57 10.63 19.29 5.87
N MET A 58 10.48 18.97 4.58
CA MET A 58 11.61 18.92 3.63
C MET A 58 12.24 20.30 3.40
N SER A 59 11.45 21.37 3.38
CA SER A 59 11.94 22.74 3.23
C SER A 59 12.73 23.26 4.43
N THR A 60 12.65 22.57 5.57
CA THR A 60 13.32 22.99 6.82
C THR A 60 14.36 21.98 7.31
N ASP A 61 14.32 20.73 6.85
CA ASP A 61 15.32 19.71 7.17
C ASP A 61 16.69 20.06 6.55
N PRO A 62 17.78 20.13 7.33
CA PRO A 62 19.12 20.44 6.83
C PRO A 62 19.61 19.56 5.69
N ARG A 63 19.09 18.33 5.57
CA ARG A 63 19.48 17.36 4.54
C ARG A 63 18.81 17.61 3.20
N THR A 64 17.66 18.28 3.16
CA THR A 64 16.86 18.48 1.93
C THR A 64 16.60 19.94 1.59
N LYS A 65 16.69 20.86 2.56
CA LYS A 65 16.25 22.26 2.40
C LYS A 65 16.89 23.00 1.22
N ARG A 66 18.11 22.64 0.81
CA ARG A 66 18.84 23.31 -0.29
C ARG A 66 18.06 23.33 -1.62
N THR A 67 17.16 22.38 -1.83
CA THR A 67 16.42 22.25 -3.10
C THR A 67 15.11 23.02 -3.10
N PHE A 68 14.77 23.71 -2.01
CA PHE A 68 13.50 24.42 -1.84
C PHE A 68 13.66 25.95 -1.87
N ASP A 69 14.90 26.45 -1.98
CA ASP A 69 15.16 27.89 -2.06
C ASP A 69 14.51 28.50 -3.32
N GLY A 70 13.71 29.55 -3.12
CA GLY A 70 12.97 30.21 -4.21
C GLY A 70 11.75 29.45 -4.74
N ILE A 71 11.42 28.28 -4.18
CA ILE A 71 10.29 27.47 -4.61
C ILE A 71 8.98 27.95 -3.94
N ASN A 72 7.91 28.07 -4.73
CA ASN A 72 6.58 28.29 -4.19
C ASN A 72 6.05 27.01 -3.52
N LEU A 73 6.26 26.90 -2.20
CA LEU A 73 5.91 25.71 -1.43
C LEU A 73 4.42 25.36 -1.48
N ARG A 74 3.52 26.35 -1.56
CA ARG A 74 2.08 26.10 -1.69
C ARG A 74 1.75 25.35 -2.98
N THR A 75 2.33 25.82 -4.09
CA THR A 75 2.12 25.21 -5.41
C THR A 75 2.74 23.81 -5.45
N LEU A 76 3.94 23.66 -4.87
CA LEU A 76 4.60 22.36 -4.79
C LEU A 76 3.81 21.36 -3.92
N SER A 77 3.25 21.79 -2.78
CA SER A 77 2.40 20.92 -1.94
C SER A 77 1.16 20.43 -2.68
N ALA A 78 0.49 21.30 -3.45
CA ALA A 78 -0.67 20.92 -4.25
C ALA A 78 -0.29 19.93 -5.37
N SER A 79 0.83 20.18 -6.04
CA SER A 79 1.36 19.30 -7.08
C SER A 79 1.74 17.91 -6.53
N LEU A 80 2.40 17.86 -5.36
CA LEU A 80 2.71 16.61 -4.67
C LEU A 80 1.44 15.86 -4.27
N ALA A 81 0.43 16.56 -3.74
CA ALA A 81 -0.85 15.93 -3.38
C ALA A 81 -1.54 15.31 -4.59
N ALA A 82 -1.60 16.03 -5.72
CA ALA A 82 -2.14 15.51 -6.97
C ALA A 82 -1.37 14.30 -7.47
N HIS A 83 -0.03 14.31 -7.38
CA HIS A 83 0.82 13.18 -7.76
C HIS A 83 0.54 11.95 -6.89
N LEU A 84 0.58 12.09 -5.56
CA LEU A 84 0.34 10.98 -4.62
C LEU A 84 -1.08 10.42 -4.78
N CYS A 85 -2.07 11.29 -4.95
CA CYS A 85 -3.45 10.90 -5.22
C CYS A 85 -3.55 10.07 -6.51
N LYS A 86 -2.95 10.52 -7.61
CA LYS A 86 -2.92 9.77 -8.88
C LYS A 86 -2.22 8.42 -8.74
N VAL A 87 -1.06 8.38 -8.08
CA VAL A 87 -0.32 7.13 -7.82
C VAL A 87 -1.16 6.14 -6.98
N ALA A 88 -2.01 6.65 -6.12
CA ALA A 88 -2.92 5.86 -5.28
C ALA A 88 -4.27 5.52 -5.94
N ASP A 89 -4.37 5.59 -7.27
CA ASP A 89 -5.62 5.37 -8.04
C ASP A 89 -6.77 6.32 -7.63
N GLY A 90 -6.42 7.51 -7.15
CA GLY A 90 -7.37 8.55 -6.79
C GLY A 90 -7.86 9.36 -7.99
N PRO A 91 -8.92 10.17 -7.79
CA PRO A 91 -9.56 10.90 -8.87
C PRO A 91 -8.77 12.14 -9.35
N CYS A 92 -7.62 12.43 -8.74
CA CYS A 92 -6.87 13.64 -9.01
C CYS A 92 -6.10 13.57 -10.33
N VAL A 93 -6.03 14.69 -11.04
CA VAL A 93 -5.19 14.84 -12.23
C VAL A 93 -3.87 15.46 -11.82
N TYR A 94 -2.77 14.79 -12.15
CA TYR A 94 -1.43 15.35 -12.03
C TYR A 94 -1.04 16.02 -13.35
N GLU A 95 -0.93 17.35 -13.32
CA GLU A 95 -0.54 18.20 -14.45
C GLU A 95 0.93 18.65 -14.37
N GLY A 96 1.65 18.18 -13.36
CA GLY A 96 3.07 18.50 -13.20
C GLY A 96 3.96 17.79 -14.20
N GLU A 97 5.20 18.25 -14.24
CA GLU A 97 6.26 17.70 -15.08
C GLU A 97 6.61 16.25 -14.70
N THR A 98 7.25 15.51 -15.60
CA THR A 98 7.73 14.16 -15.29
C THR A 98 8.74 14.17 -14.13
N MET A 99 8.79 13.09 -13.34
CA MET A 99 9.76 12.99 -12.22
C MET A 99 11.20 13.21 -12.67
N ARG A 100 11.56 12.79 -13.90
CA ARG A 100 12.90 13.00 -14.45
C ARG A 100 13.20 14.48 -14.66
N ASN A 101 12.34 15.17 -15.41
CA ASN A 101 12.57 16.56 -15.77
C ASN A 101 12.43 17.49 -14.57
N ALA A 102 11.47 17.24 -13.68
CA ALA A 102 11.26 18.05 -12.47
C ALA A 102 12.46 18.04 -11.50
N HIS A 103 13.31 17.00 -11.55
CA HIS A 103 14.42 16.81 -10.61
C HIS A 103 15.81 16.79 -11.28
N ALA A 104 15.88 16.95 -12.61
CA ALA A 104 17.10 16.74 -13.41
C ALA A 104 18.30 17.57 -12.92
N ASP A 105 18.08 18.86 -12.66
CA ASP A 105 19.16 19.81 -12.35
C ASP A 105 19.47 19.95 -10.85
N LEU A 106 18.80 19.15 -10.00
CA LEU A 106 18.95 19.26 -8.55
C LEU A 106 20.17 18.51 -7.99
N GLY A 107 20.76 17.59 -8.79
CA GLY A 107 21.92 16.78 -8.39
C GLY A 107 21.65 15.97 -7.11
N LEU A 108 20.46 15.35 -7.04
CA LEU A 108 19.95 14.64 -5.87
C LEU A 108 20.67 13.31 -5.69
N GLY A 109 21.18 13.10 -4.48
CA GLY A 109 21.81 11.85 -4.05
C GLY A 109 20.83 10.82 -3.50
N GLY A 110 21.34 9.61 -3.25
CA GLY A 110 20.57 8.53 -2.64
C GLY A 110 20.16 8.87 -1.20
N SER A 111 21.06 9.50 -0.44
CA SER A 111 20.80 9.89 0.96
C SER A 111 19.70 10.94 1.11
N GLU A 112 19.62 11.89 0.17
CA GLU A 112 18.52 12.86 0.09
C GLU A 112 17.20 12.16 -0.22
N PHE A 113 17.19 11.22 -1.18
CA PHE A 113 16.00 10.44 -1.52
C PHE A 113 15.49 9.60 -0.35
N GLU A 114 16.37 8.88 0.36
CA GLU A 114 15.98 8.10 1.54
C GLU A 114 15.43 8.99 2.67
N THR A 115 15.94 10.21 2.80
CA THR A 115 15.38 11.20 3.75
C THR A 115 13.94 11.56 3.40
N VAL A 116 13.64 11.80 2.12
CA VAL A 116 12.28 12.07 1.64
C VAL A 116 11.36 10.87 1.86
N VAL A 117 11.83 9.65 1.60
CA VAL A 117 11.09 8.41 1.87
C VAL A 117 10.77 8.27 3.36
N GLN A 118 11.73 8.55 4.24
CA GLN A 118 11.49 8.51 5.69
C GLN A 118 10.47 9.56 6.13
N ILE A 119 10.55 10.79 5.59
CA ILE A 119 9.56 11.83 5.88
C ILE A 119 8.16 11.39 5.46
N LEU A 120 8.00 10.82 4.26
CA LEU A 120 6.71 10.27 3.81
C LEU A 120 6.17 9.21 4.79
N ARG A 121 7.02 8.27 5.23
CA ARG A 121 6.63 7.23 6.18
C ARG A 121 6.10 7.82 7.48
N ASP A 122 6.84 8.77 8.04
CA ASP A 122 6.49 9.43 9.30
C ASP A 122 5.15 10.19 9.20
N GLU A 123 4.92 10.94 8.11
CA GLU A 123 3.67 11.71 7.95
C GLU A 123 2.45 10.79 7.74
N LEU A 124 2.62 9.65 7.05
CA LEU A 124 1.57 8.63 6.94
C LEU A 124 1.28 7.96 8.28
N ASP A 125 2.31 7.65 9.07
CA ASP A 125 2.14 7.08 10.41
C ASP A 125 1.42 8.05 11.35
N ARG A 126 1.73 9.36 11.29
CA ARG A 126 1.05 10.39 12.10
C ARG A 126 -0.44 10.53 11.80
N THR A 127 -0.86 10.22 10.58
CA THR A 127 -2.28 10.31 10.18
C THR A 127 -3.03 8.99 10.38
N GLY A 128 -2.39 7.98 10.95
CA GLY A 128 -3.03 6.70 11.25
C GLY A 128 -3.24 5.80 10.03
N VAL A 129 -2.53 6.06 8.92
CA VAL A 129 -2.57 5.18 7.74
C VAL A 129 -2.07 3.78 8.13
N SER A 130 -2.79 2.75 7.70
CA SER A 130 -2.40 1.36 7.97
C SER A 130 -1.04 1.03 7.35
N GLN A 131 -0.28 0.13 7.98
CA GLN A 131 1.02 -0.31 7.45
C GLN A 131 0.88 -0.92 6.04
N ALA A 132 -0.22 -1.61 5.76
CA ALA A 132 -0.50 -2.18 4.45
C ALA A 132 -0.65 -1.09 3.37
N ALA A 133 -1.48 -0.08 3.61
CA ALA A 133 -1.68 1.03 2.68
C ALA A 133 -0.40 1.85 2.48
N LYS A 134 0.34 2.13 3.56
CA LYS A 134 1.64 2.81 3.50
C LYS A 134 2.64 2.04 2.62
N ASN A 135 2.79 0.74 2.86
CA ASN A 135 3.73 -0.10 2.11
C ASN A 135 3.35 -0.20 0.63
N GLU A 136 2.05 -0.26 0.32
CA GLU A 136 1.58 -0.26 -1.05
C GLU A 136 1.87 1.06 -1.77
N LEU A 137 1.65 2.21 -1.12
CA LEU A 137 2.00 3.51 -1.70
C LEU A 137 3.51 3.60 -1.98
N LEU A 138 4.34 3.20 -1.01
CA LEU A 138 5.80 3.21 -1.15
C LEU A 138 6.27 2.28 -2.28
N ARG A 139 5.67 1.10 -2.43
CA ARG A 139 5.96 0.17 -3.51
C ARG A 139 5.67 0.79 -4.88
N ARG A 140 4.56 1.52 -5.01
CA ARG A 140 4.19 2.23 -6.25
C ARG A 140 5.10 3.42 -6.56
N LEU A 141 5.63 4.08 -5.53
CA LEU A 141 6.56 5.19 -5.67
C LEU A 141 8.01 4.74 -5.92
N ALA A 142 8.40 3.52 -5.52
CA ALA A 142 9.78 3.04 -5.62
C ALA A 142 10.44 3.21 -7.02
N PRO A 143 9.73 3.01 -8.15
CA PRO A 143 10.29 3.26 -9.47
C PRO A 143 10.66 4.72 -9.76
N SER A 144 10.17 5.70 -9.00
CA SER A 144 10.56 7.12 -9.17
C SER A 144 12.03 7.37 -8.83
N ARG A 145 12.65 6.51 -8.01
CA ARG A 145 14.05 6.66 -7.59
C ARG A 145 15.00 6.79 -8.77
N ARG A 146 14.82 5.99 -9.84
CA ARG A 146 15.66 6.03 -11.05
C ARG A 146 15.51 7.34 -11.84
N ASP A 147 14.42 8.07 -11.64
CA ASP A 147 14.15 9.33 -12.33
C ASP A 147 14.60 10.54 -11.48
N ILE A 148 14.69 10.38 -10.16
CA ILE A 148 15.00 11.46 -9.21
C ILE A 148 16.48 11.48 -8.81
N VAL A 149 17.10 10.33 -8.57
CA VAL A 149 18.49 10.25 -8.11
C VAL A 149 19.44 10.35 -9.31
N THR A 150 20.24 11.40 -9.34
CA THR A 150 21.16 11.72 -10.45
C THR A 150 22.64 11.81 -10.03
N ALA A 151 22.93 11.72 -8.73
CA ALA A 151 24.30 11.76 -8.20
C ALA A 151 24.64 10.51 -7.36
N ASP A 152 25.88 10.02 -7.50
CA ASP A 152 26.44 8.92 -6.70
C ASP A 152 26.98 9.42 -5.35
N ARG A 153 26.08 9.86 -4.47
CA ARG A 153 26.38 10.30 -3.08
C ARG A 153 25.18 10.19 -2.15
#